data_AF-A0A524GL93-F1
#
_entry.id   AF-A0A524GL93-F1
#
_cell.length_a   1.000
_cell.length_b   1.000
_cell.length_c   1.000
_cell.angle_alpha   90.00
_cell.angle_beta   90.00
_cell.angle_gamma   90.00
#
_symmetry.space_group_name_H-M   'P 1'
#
loop_
_entity.id
_entity.type
_entity.pdbx_description
1 polymer ?
#
loop_
_entity_poly.entity_id
_entity_poly.type
_entity_poly.pdbx_seq_one_letter_code
_entity_poly.pdbx_strand_id
1 'polypeptide(L)'
;MGLERQELLPEGNWSEWTLLSRSRIDQDKRLFDIKDTIDVLGEGGMDVQLLLFSSTQVQASLLQPTSYQIASAEDSWYPPSIYPEFRKQQDEILENERKQAKEEKQREKESRESSDPLKRPTTYGPGARGTAGTTRAIPGVPGRGVQGTGRGDEMYPYSGRPNTGRPKTLVDVDAEFAKLQLNERTKYEKLKEPLTFWAFDDTVVPGKNYRYRIRLGVFNKVAGTNQLKESFASLRNHVILWSDYSKVTDVVSVPKRFFVFPTEAQISPKTVKIQISKYILGYWYSKRFTVKPGEAIGTKVAYEPEVPVDKTTMQPEVIKVSTPETIDYSTGAVLLDVMAINEWVGAAGDNKLDSRQFFDMLYTYDGTNLERDPISSGYWAKDLLSNYNEIKKLEKRERKEFQAWGGGQKAPTGLLQRTPRGDEGGGIFSGRVDEDN
;
A
#
# COMPACT_ATOMS: atom_id res chain seq x y z
N MET A 1 -25.85 7.73 -7.42
CA MET A 1 -25.23 6.85 -6.41
C MET A 1 -25.03 7.66 -5.14
N GLY A 2 -25.44 7.14 -3.98
CA GLY A 2 -25.28 7.81 -2.69
C GLY A 2 -24.36 7.00 -1.78
N LEU A 3 -23.18 7.55 -1.46
CA LEU A 3 -22.24 6.98 -0.50
C LEU A 3 -22.38 7.74 0.82
N GLU A 4 -22.59 7.02 1.92
CA GLU A 4 -22.60 7.60 3.26
C GLU A 4 -21.53 6.98 4.14
N ARG A 5 -21.05 7.77 5.10
CA ARG A 5 -20.02 7.43 6.06
C ARG A 5 -20.47 7.72 7.48
N GLN A 6 -19.99 6.91 8.41
CA GLN A 6 -19.90 7.25 9.84
C GLN A 6 -18.46 7.17 10.31
N GLU A 7 -18.09 8.05 11.24
CA GLU A 7 -16.81 8.07 11.93
C GLU A 7 -16.98 7.44 13.33
N LEU A 8 -15.99 6.66 13.76
CA LEU A 8 -15.91 6.18 15.13
C LEU A 8 -15.37 7.30 16.03
N LEU A 9 -16.18 7.75 16.98
CA LEU A 9 -15.82 8.78 17.94
C LEU A 9 -14.93 8.22 19.07
N PRO A 10 -14.19 9.08 19.79
CA PRO A 10 -13.35 8.65 20.91
C PRO A 10 -14.13 7.93 22.02
N GLU A 11 -15.42 8.21 22.20
CA GLU A 11 -16.25 7.51 23.19
C GLU A 11 -16.64 6.08 22.76
N GLY A 12 -16.26 5.64 21.55
CA GLY A 12 -16.60 4.34 20.98
C GLY A 12 -17.94 4.29 20.24
N ASN A 13 -18.67 5.42 20.20
CA ASN A 13 -19.92 5.54 19.45
C ASN A 13 -19.66 5.95 17.99
N TRP A 14 -20.62 5.67 17.11
CA TRP A 14 -20.57 6.10 15.71
C TRP A 14 -21.26 7.46 15.54
N SER A 15 -20.68 8.33 14.71
CA SER A 15 -21.29 9.60 14.32
C SER A 15 -22.60 9.40 13.54
N GLU A 16 -23.35 10.47 13.29
CA GLU A 16 -24.45 10.45 12.33
C GLU A 16 -23.97 10.11 10.90
N TRP A 17 -24.85 9.53 10.10
CA TRP A 17 -24.57 9.24 8.69
C TRP A 17 -24.40 10.55 7.92
N THR A 18 -23.27 10.68 7.24
CA THR A 18 -22.95 11.84 6.42
C THR A 18 -22.86 11.44 4.96
N LEU A 19 -23.63 12.10 4.09
CA LEU A 19 -23.54 11.93 2.65
C LEU A 19 -22.22 12.48 2.12
N LEU A 20 -21.46 11.65 1.42
CA LEU A 20 -20.19 12.03 0.85
C LEU A 20 -20.36 12.58 -0.56
N SER A 21 -19.63 13.67 -0.84
CA SER A 21 -19.51 14.19 -2.20
C SER A 21 -18.64 13.27 -3.05
N ARG A 22 -18.86 13.25 -4.37
CA ARG A 22 -17.98 12.53 -5.30
C ARG A 22 -16.54 13.01 -5.23
N SER A 23 -15.61 12.16 -5.64
CA SER A 23 -14.18 12.45 -5.57
C SER A 23 -13.79 13.72 -6.33
N ARG A 24 -12.71 14.35 -5.90
CA ARG A 24 -12.19 15.60 -6.45
C ARG A 24 -11.67 15.45 -7.88
N ILE A 25 -11.27 14.24 -8.25
CA ILE A 25 -10.76 13.91 -9.60
C ILE A 25 -11.86 13.51 -10.59
N ASP A 26 -13.10 13.38 -10.12
CA ASP A 26 -14.22 13.01 -10.98
C ASP A 26 -14.60 14.19 -11.89
N GLN A 27 -14.32 14.04 -13.19
CA GLN A 27 -14.55 15.07 -14.20
C GLN A 27 -16.04 15.40 -14.34
N ASP A 28 -16.90 14.41 -14.11
CA ASP A 28 -18.34 14.50 -14.26
C ASP A 28 -19.05 14.82 -12.93
N LYS A 29 -18.30 15.18 -11.87
CA LYS A 29 -18.87 15.46 -10.53
C LYS A 29 -20.05 16.44 -10.56
N ARG A 30 -19.97 17.48 -11.39
CA ARG A 30 -21.05 18.47 -11.54
C ARG A 30 -22.29 17.91 -12.23
N LEU A 31 -22.09 17.03 -13.21
CA LEU A 31 -23.19 16.35 -13.91
C LEU A 31 -24.01 15.48 -12.97
N PHE A 32 -23.36 14.94 -11.93
CA PHE A 32 -23.98 14.04 -10.96
C PHE A 32 -24.63 14.74 -9.75
N ASP A 33 -24.55 16.08 -9.62
CA ASP A 33 -25.30 16.86 -8.63
C ASP A 33 -26.74 17.12 -9.14
N ILE A 34 -27.53 16.04 -9.20
CA ILE A 34 -28.92 16.09 -9.61
C ILE A 34 -29.79 16.52 -8.42
N LYS A 35 -30.74 17.41 -8.66
CA LYS A 35 -31.74 17.81 -7.67
C LYS A 35 -32.82 16.74 -7.57
N ASP A 36 -33.18 16.37 -6.34
CA ASP A 36 -34.08 15.25 -6.08
C ASP A 36 -35.55 15.54 -6.42
N THR A 37 -35.93 16.81 -6.62
CA THR A 37 -37.32 17.22 -6.87
C THR A 37 -37.51 17.91 -8.23
N ILE A 38 -38.65 17.62 -8.86
CA ILE A 38 -38.97 18.14 -10.20
C ILE A 38 -39.12 19.66 -10.22
N ASP A 39 -39.59 20.27 -9.13
CA ASP A 39 -39.84 21.71 -9.02
C ASP A 39 -38.56 22.54 -9.24
N VAL A 40 -37.39 21.97 -8.92
CA VAL A 40 -36.09 22.63 -9.08
C VAL A 40 -35.52 22.44 -10.49
N LEU A 41 -35.88 21.35 -11.17
CA LEU A 41 -35.41 21.06 -12.54
C LEU A 41 -36.16 21.87 -13.61
N GLY A 42 -37.39 22.31 -13.31
CA GLY A 42 -38.26 23.01 -14.26
C GLY A 42 -38.85 22.09 -15.34
N GLU A 43 -39.67 22.66 -16.21
CA GLU A 43 -40.31 21.93 -17.31
C GLU A 43 -39.27 21.38 -18.29
N GLY A 44 -39.40 20.10 -18.67
CA GLY A 44 -38.46 19.41 -19.56
C GLY A 44 -37.10 19.07 -18.94
N GLY A 45 -36.82 19.51 -17.70
CA GLY A 45 -35.55 19.22 -17.02
C GLY A 45 -35.31 17.72 -16.85
N MET A 46 -36.36 16.92 -16.66
CA MET A 46 -36.26 15.46 -16.57
C MET A 46 -35.80 14.83 -17.89
N ASP A 47 -36.31 15.29 -19.03
CA ASP A 47 -35.92 14.76 -20.35
C ASP A 47 -34.46 15.08 -20.65
N VAL A 48 -34.00 16.28 -20.26
CA VAL A 48 -32.58 16.66 -20.34
C VAL A 48 -31.72 15.73 -19.48
N GLN A 49 -32.13 15.42 -18.24
CA GLN A 49 -31.40 14.48 -17.39
C GLN A 49 -31.37 13.07 -18.02
N LEU A 50 -32.51 12.57 -18.50
CA LEU A 50 -32.57 11.26 -19.16
C LEU A 50 -31.67 11.19 -20.40
N LEU A 51 -31.59 12.27 -21.18
CA LEU A 51 -30.71 12.36 -22.35
C LEU A 51 -29.23 12.43 -21.96
N LEU A 52 -28.88 13.21 -20.94
CA LEU A 52 -27.50 13.29 -20.44
C LEU A 52 -27.01 11.93 -19.92
N PHE A 53 -27.87 11.22 -19.21
CA PHE A 53 -27.56 9.90 -18.66
C PHE A 53 -27.84 8.75 -19.62
N SER A 54 -28.30 8.99 -20.85
CA SER A 54 -28.43 7.90 -21.85
C SER A 54 -27.08 7.43 -22.39
N SER A 55 -26.02 8.22 -22.22
CA SER A 55 -24.67 7.83 -22.59
C SER A 55 -24.13 6.72 -21.68
N THR A 56 -23.77 5.58 -22.27
CA THR A 56 -23.13 4.46 -21.55
C THR A 56 -21.83 4.89 -20.88
N GLN A 57 -21.09 5.83 -21.47
CA GLN A 57 -19.88 6.36 -20.86
C GLN A 57 -20.17 7.14 -19.57
N VAL A 58 -21.21 7.98 -19.56
CA VAL A 58 -21.64 8.72 -18.36
C VAL A 58 -22.12 7.75 -17.28
N GLN A 59 -22.87 6.71 -17.66
CA GLN A 59 -23.30 5.66 -16.73
C GLN A 59 -22.11 4.87 -16.16
N ALA A 60 -21.12 4.54 -17.00
CA ALA A 60 -19.88 3.91 -16.57
C ALA A 60 -19.10 4.80 -15.61
N SER A 61 -18.87 6.09 -15.92
CA SER A 61 -18.24 7.06 -15.01
C SER A 61 -19.02 7.23 -13.70
N LEU A 62 -20.36 7.18 -13.74
CA LEU A 62 -21.19 7.29 -12.55
C LEU A 62 -20.98 6.10 -11.59
N LEU A 63 -20.94 4.89 -12.13
CA LEU A 63 -20.88 3.61 -11.39
C LEU A 63 -19.44 3.20 -11.05
N GLN A 64 -18.50 3.50 -11.92
CA GLN A 64 -17.10 3.14 -11.84
C GLN A 64 -16.26 4.40 -12.08
N PRO A 65 -16.28 5.36 -11.13
CA PRO A 65 -15.50 6.59 -11.27
C PRO A 65 -14.02 6.28 -11.49
N THR A 66 -13.35 7.17 -12.23
CA THR A 66 -11.91 7.07 -12.47
C THR A 66 -11.17 6.99 -11.14
N SER A 67 -10.27 6.01 -11.04
CA SER A 67 -9.44 5.83 -9.86
C SER A 67 -8.33 6.87 -9.81
N TYR A 68 -7.79 7.08 -8.60
CA TYR A 68 -6.59 7.88 -8.42
C TYR A 68 -5.39 7.20 -9.06
N GLN A 69 -4.62 7.96 -9.85
CA GLN A 69 -3.29 7.55 -10.27
C GLN A 69 -2.37 7.61 -9.05
N ILE A 70 -1.97 6.45 -8.56
CA ILE A 70 -1.07 6.34 -7.42
C ILE A 70 0.34 6.64 -7.93
N ALA A 71 1.00 7.65 -7.36
CA ALA A 71 2.33 8.06 -7.81
C ALA A 71 3.40 6.97 -7.61
N SER A 72 3.19 6.06 -6.65
CA SER A 72 4.07 4.92 -6.41
C SER A 72 4.18 4.03 -7.64
N ALA A 73 5.40 3.75 -8.09
CA ALA A 73 5.65 2.87 -9.23
C ALA A 73 5.09 1.45 -9.04
N GLU A 74 4.99 0.99 -7.80
CA GLU A 74 4.64 -0.39 -7.47
C GLU A 74 3.15 -0.59 -7.22
N ASP A 75 2.41 0.48 -6.93
CA ASP A 75 1.00 0.37 -6.53
C ASP A 75 0.08 0.80 -7.66
N SER A 76 -0.98 0.03 -7.84
CA SER A 76 -2.10 0.38 -8.70
C SER A 76 -3.39 0.17 -7.93
N TRP A 77 -4.37 1.02 -8.22
CA TRP A 77 -5.66 0.87 -7.59
C TRP A 77 -6.43 -0.28 -8.23
N TYR A 78 -6.93 -1.19 -7.40
CA TYR A 78 -7.87 -2.25 -7.77
C TYR A 78 -9.05 -2.24 -6.81
N PRO A 79 -10.25 -2.70 -7.24
CA PRO A 79 -11.40 -2.80 -6.36
C PRO A 79 -11.14 -3.82 -5.23
N PRO A 80 -11.81 -3.68 -4.07
CA PRO A 80 -11.58 -4.57 -2.92
C PRO A 80 -11.74 -6.06 -3.19
N SER A 81 -12.53 -6.44 -4.21
CA SER A 81 -12.69 -7.84 -4.63
C SER A 81 -11.45 -8.45 -5.28
N ILE A 82 -10.57 -7.63 -5.89
CA ILE A 82 -9.37 -8.07 -6.63
C ILE A 82 -8.09 -7.69 -5.88
N TYR A 83 -8.11 -6.61 -5.10
CA TYR A 83 -6.93 -6.06 -4.43
C TYR A 83 -6.14 -7.07 -3.56
N PRO A 84 -6.77 -7.99 -2.79
CA PRO A 84 -6.02 -8.99 -2.03
C PRO A 84 -5.16 -9.91 -2.92
N GLU A 85 -5.66 -10.27 -4.10
CA GLU A 85 -4.89 -11.09 -5.05
C GLU A 85 -3.72 -10.30 -5.65
N PHE A 86 -3.95 -9.04 -6.03
CA PHE A 86 -2.90 -8.13 -6.46
C PHE A 86 -1.77 -8.04 -5.42
N ARG A 87 -2.12 -7.78 -4.16
CA ARG A 87 -1.16 -7.66 -3.05
C ARG A 87 -0.35 -8.93 -2.86
N LYS A 88 -1.01 -10.09 -2.89
CA LYS A 88 -0.33 -11.37 -2.78
C LYS A 88 0.71 -11.57 -3.88
N GLN A 89 0.35 -11.24 -5.12
CA GLN A 89 1.24 -11.35 -6.28
C GLN A 89 2.41 -10.37 -6.21
N GLN A 90 2.16 -9.13 -5.79
CA GLN A 90 3.19 -8.12 -5.58
C GLN A 90 4.19 -8.54 -4.49
N ASP A 91 3.70 -9.05 -3.35
CA ASP A 91 4.54 -9.53 -2.25
C ASP A 91 5.40 -10.74 -2.67
N GLU A 92 4.85 -11.66 -3.48
CA GLU A 92 5.58 -12.82 -4.03
C GLU A 92 6.70 -12.38 -4.99
N ILE A 93 6.45 -11.39 -5.85
CA ILE A 93 7.46 -10.81 -6.74
C ILE A 93 8.59 -10.17 -5.92
N LEU A 94 8.25 -9.34 -4.94
CA LEU A 94 9.24 -8.68 -4.06
C LEU A 94 10.07 -9.70 -3.26
N GLU A 95 9.47 -10.80 -2.81
CA GLU A 95 10.20 -11.86 -2.11
C GLU A 95 11.17 -12.57 -3.05
N ASN A 96 10.75 -12.88 -4.28
CA ASN A 96 11.58 -13.51 -5.28
C ASN A 96 12.75 -12.62 -5.71
N GLU A 97 12.52 -11.33 -5.96
CA GLU A 97 13.57 -10.34 -6.23
C GLU A 97 14.58 -10.27 -5.06
N ARG A 98 14.08 -10.29 -3.82
CA ARG A 98 14.94 -10.27 -2.63
C ARG A 98 15.77 -11.55 -2.45
N LYS A 99 15.24 -12.70 -2.84
CA LYS A 99 15.98 -13.98 -2.85
C LYS A 99 17.07 -13.95 -3.92
N GLN A 100 16.73 -13.54 -5.14
CA GLN A 100 17.68 -13.40 -6.24
C GLN A 100 18.82 -12.44 -5.89
N ALA A 101 18.52 -11.27 -5.34
CA ALA A 101 19.54 -10.31 -4.92
C ALA A 101 20.46 -10.83 -3.80
N LYS A 102 19.97 -11.71 -2.93
CA LYS A 102 20.81 -12.38 -1.90
C LYS A 102 21.71 -13.43 -2.52
N GLU A 103 21.16 -14.26 -3.41
CA GLU A 103 21.91 -15.29 -4.12
C GLU A 103 23.01 -14.67 -5.00
N GLU A 104 22.72 -13.57 -5.69
CA GLU A 104 23.69 -12.82 -6.48
C GLU A 104 24.81 -12.24 -5.60
N LYS A 105 24.45 -11.59 -4.49
CA LYS A 105 25.45 -11.09 -3.51
C LYS A 105 26.30 -12.20 -2.92
N GLN A 106 25.72 -13.39 -2.71
CA GLN A 106 26.47 -14.53 -2.21
C GLN A 106 27.44 -15.08 -3.26
N ARG A 107 26.98 -15.22 -4.52
CA ARG A 107 27.83 -15.60 -5.64
C ARG A 107 28.97 -14.61 -5.86
N GLU A 108 28.70 -13.31 -5.73
CA GLU A 108 29.73 -12.27 -5.85
C GLU A 108 30.78 -12.38 -4.74
N LYS A 109 30.37 -12.61 -3.49
CA LYS A 109 31.30 -12.85 -2.37
C LYS A 109 32.16 -14.10 -2.58
N GLU A 110 31.54 -15.21 -2.97
CA GLU A 110 32.23 -16.47 -3.27
C GLU A 110 33.24 -16.29 -4.43
N SER A 111 32.90 -15.48 -5.45
CA SER A 111 33.82 -15.17 -6.55
C SER A 111 34.99 -14.27 -6.12
N ARG A 112 34.79 -13.33 -5.20
CA ARG A 112 35.86 -12.47 -4.66
C ARG A 112 36.81 -13.25 -3.77
N GLU A 113 36.29 -14.18 -2.96
CA GLU A 113 37.09 -15.07 -2.11
C GLU A 113 37.91 -16.09 -2.92
N SER A 114 37.41 -16.55 -4.07
CA SER A 114 38.16 -17.46 -4.95
C SER A 114 39.23 -16.76 -5.81
N SER A 115 39.14 -15.43 -5.95
CA SER A 115 40.02 -14.63 -6.80
C SER A 115 41.23 -14.03 -6.07
N ASP A 116 41.39 -14.25 -4.76
CA ASP A 116 42.53 -13.72 -3.98
C ASP A 116 43.73 -14.70 -4.00
N PRO A 117 44.74 -14.52 -4.86
CA PRO A 117 45.79 -15.51 -5.11
C PRO A 117 46.91 -15.46 -4.05
N LEU A 118 46.75 -14.69 -2.97
CA LEU A 118 47.83 -14.38 -2.03
C LEU A 118 47.79 -15.10 -0.68
N LYS A 119 46.87 -16.06 -0.46
CA LYS A 119 47.08 -17.08 0.59
C LYS A 119 48.11 -18.10 0.13
N ARG A 120 49.36 -17.66 -0.04
CA ARG A 120 50.53 -18.54 -0.06
C ARG A 120 50.55 -19.28 1.29
N PRO A 121 50.55 -20.62 1.31
CA PRO A 121 50.89 -21.33 2.53
C PRO A 121 52.34 -20.98 2.86
N THR A 122 52.56 -20.26 3.95
CA THR A 122 53.90 -20.04 4.51
C THR A 122 54.43 -21.38 5.00
N THR A 123 55.05 -22.12 4.09
CA THR A 123 55.98 -23.21 4.36
C THR A 123 57.31 -22.58 4.78
N TYR A 124 57.78 -22.89 6.00
CA TYR A 124 59.12 -22.75 6.64
C TYR A 124 58.92 -22.23 8.09
N GLY A 125 59.27 -22.94 9.17
CA GLY A 125 60.12 -24.12 9.30
C GLY A 125 60.02 -24.80 10.68
N PRO A 126 60.87 -25.81 10.92
CA PRO A 126 60.78 -26.73 12.06
C PRO A 126 61.56 -26.20 13.27
N GLY A 127 60.96 -26.25 14.46
CA GLY A 127 61.70 -25.91 15.68
C GLY A 127 60.90 -26.01 16.98
N ALA A 128 61.25 -27.03 17.76
CA ALA A 128 61.26 -27.06 19.23
C ALA A 128 59.93 -27.15 20.03
N ARG A 129 59.71 -28.37 20.54
CA ARG A 129 59.55 -28.73 21.98
C ARG A 129 58.61 -27.90 22.88
N GLY A 130 57.66 -28.61 23.52
CA GLY A 130 57.07 -28.22 24.81
C GLY A 130 55.60 -28.64 24.95
N THR A 131 55.26 -29.89 25.25
CA THR A 131 55.04 -30.46 26.61
C THR A 131 53.62 -30.22 27.19
N ALA A 132 53.01 -31.32 27.65
CA ALA A 132 51.84 -31.49 28.55
C ALA A 132 50.46 -31.18 27.93
N GLY A 133 49.60 -32.18 27.68
CA GLY A 133 48.86 -32.97 28.68
C GLY A 133 47.39 -32.50 28.63
N THR A 134 46.37 -33.30 28.34
CA THR A 134 45.86 -34.36 29.23
C THR A 134 44.79 -35.17 28.48
N THR A 135 45.04 -36.48 28.43
CA THR A 135 44.15 -37.65 28.51
C THR A 135 42.62 -37.50 28.58
N ARG A 136 41.92 -38.21 27.66
CA ARG A 136 40.94 -39.31 27.89
C ARG A 136 40.53 -39.86 26.51
N ALA A 137 40.99 -41.02 26.05
CA ALA A 137 40.50 -42.38 26.36
C ALA A 137 38.96 -42.44 26.36
N ILE A 138 38.28 -43.21 25.51
CA ILE A 138 38.37 -44.67 25.36
C ILE A 138 37.87 -45.14 23.96
N PRO A 139 38.30 -46.33 23.49
CA PRO A 139 38.23 -46.81 22.12
C PRO A 139 37.22 -47.96 21.88
N GLY A 140 36.99 -48.26 20.60
CA GLY A 140 36.66 -49.60 20.12
C GLY A 140 35.29 -49.73 19.44
N VAL A 141 35.29 -49.96 18.12
CA VAL A 141 35.03 -51.27 17.50
C VAL A 141 34.97 -51.08 15.97
N PRO A 142 35.46 -52.05 15.16
CA PRO A 142 35.75 -51.86 13.74
C PRO A 142 34.67 -52.45 12.82
N GLY A 143 34.70 -51.98 11.57
CA GLY A 143 34.19 -52.71 10.42
C GLY A 143 32.78 -52.31 9.99
N ARG A 144 32.58 -52.02 8.71
CA ARG A 144 32.37 -53.05 7.68
C ARG A 144 31.96 -52.33 6.40
N GLY A 145 32.73 -52.56 5.34
CA GLY A 145 32.34 -52.11 4.00
C GLY A 145 31.03 -52.75 3.58
N VAL A 146 30.20 -51.97 2.89
CA VAL A 146 29.12 -52.48 2.06
C VAL A 146 29.22 -51.79 0.71
N GLN A 147 29.86 -52.49 -0.21
CA GLN A 147 29.53 -52.42 -1.63
C GLN A 147 28.08 -52.88 -1.79
N GLY A 148 27.24 -52.00 -2.31
CA GLY A 148 25.87 -52.30 -2.73
C GLY A 148 25.70 -51.90 -4.19
N THR A 149 26.06 -52.82 -5.08
CA THR A 149 25.67 -52.82 -6.49
C THR A 149 24.24 -53.34 -6.62
N GLY A 150 23.38 -52.59 -7.30
CA GLY A 150 22.03 -52.97 -7.75
C GLY A 150 21.27 -51.67 -8.05
N ARG A 151 21.17 -51.17 -9.30
CA ARG A 151 20.41 -51.74 -10.42
C ARG A 151 19.07 -52.34 -9.96
N GLY A 152 18.19 -51.43 -9.55
CA GLY A 152 16.75 -51.61 -9.61
C GLY A 152 16.18 -50.42 -10.37
N ASP A 153 15.68 -50.66 -11.58
CA ASP A 153 14.70 -49.80 -12.25
C ASP A 153 13.46 -49.72 -11.36
N GLU A 154 13.48 -48.82 -10.37
CA GLU A 154 12.26 -48.33 -9.75
C GLU A 154 11.75 -47.17 -10.60
N MET A 155 10.92 -47.53 -11.58
CA MET A 155 9.92 -46.63 -12.13
C MET A 155 9.15 -46.03 -10.95
N TYR A 156 9.53 -44.82 -10.55
CA TYR A 156 8.63 -43.97 -9.78
C TYR A 156 7.35 -43.85 -10.62
N PRO A 157 6.19 -44.27 -10.10
CA PRO A 157 4.94 -43.94 -10.75
C PRO A 157 4.91 -42.42 -10.80
N TYR A 158 4.80 -41.91 -12.03
CA TYR A 158 4.46 -40.53 -12.32
C TYR A 158 3.10 -40.32 -11.66
N SER A 159 3.14 -39.99 -10.36
CA SER A 159 1.99 -39.48 -9.63
C SER A 159 1.58 -38.28 -10.43
N GLY A 160 0.44 -38.40 -11.11
CA GLY A 160 -0.17 -37.31 -11.83
C GLY A 160 -0.22 -36.15 -10.87
N ARG A 161 0.70 -35.19 -11.05
CA ARG A 161 0.65 -33.93 -10.33
C ARG A 161 -0.78 -33.47 -10.54
N PRO A 162 -1.56 -33.23 -9.46
CA PRO A 162 -2.84 -32.59 -9.62
C PRO A 162 -2.59 -31.40 -10.53
N ASN A 163 -3.48 -31.20 -11.49
CA ASN A 163 -3.49 -30.07 -12.39
C ASN A 163 -3.72 -28.81 -11.54
N THR A 164 -2.74 -28.46 -10.71
CA THR A 164 -2.64 -27.22 -9.99
C THR A 164 -2.42 -26.23 -11.11
N GLY A 165 -3.53 -25.61 -11.55
CA GLY A 165 -3.51 -24.60 -12.59
C GLY A 165 -2.34 -23.65 -12.35
N ARG A 166 -1.72 -23.21 -13.46
CA ARG A 166 -0.62 -22.24 -13.44
C ARG A 166 -0.88 -21.19 -12.35
N PRO A 167 0.11 -20.88 -11.48
CA PRO A 167 -0.07 -19.84 -10.47
C PRO A 167 -0.54 -18.55 -11.14
N LYS A 168 -1.60 -17.95 -10.60
CA LYS A 168 -2.11 -16.65 -11.06
C LYS A 168 -0.95 -15.66 -11.07
N THR A 169 -0.85 -14.86 -12.12
CA THR A 169 0.14 -13.82 -12.32
C THR A 169 -0.51 -12.44 -12.26
N LEU A 170 0.28 -11.35 -12.20
CA LEU A 170 -0.26 -9.99 -12.29
C LEU A 170 -1.09 -9.76 -13.57
N VAL A 171 -0.73 -10.40 -14.68
CA VAL A 171 -1.48 -10.34 -15.95
C VAL A 171 -2.88 -10.93 -15.79
N ASP A 172 -3.04 -11.97 -14.97
CA ASP A 172 -4.34 -12.57 -14.71
C ASP A 172 -5.21 -11.64 -13.85
N VAL A 173 -4.62 -10.96 -12.87
CA VAL A 173 -5.27 -9.94 -12.03
C VAL A 173 -5.78 -8.77 -12.90
N ASP A 174 -4.94 -8.28 -13.82
CA ASP A 174 -5.32 -7.22 -14.77
C ASP A 174 -6.46 -7.67 -15.70
N ALA A 175 -6.40 -8.91 -16.18
CA ALA A 175 -7.45 -9.47 -17.02
C ALA A 175 -8.78 -9.64 -16.25
N GLU A 176 -8.73 -10.01 -14.97
CA GLU A 176 -9.90 -10.04 -14.09
C GLU A 176 -10.47 -8.64 -13.86
N PHE A 177 -9.62 -7.64 -13.63
CA PHE A 177 -10.06 -6.26 -13.47
C PHE A 177 -10.72 -5.72 -14.75
N ALA A 178 -10.12 -5.96 -15.91
CA ALA A 178 -10.67 -5.55 -17.20
C ALA A 178 -12.06 -6.15 -17.49
N LYS A 179 -12.35 -7.36 -17.01
CA LYS A 179 -13.68 -7.97 -17.14
C LYS A 179 -14.75 -7.28 -16.29
N LEU A 180 -14.36 -6.68 -15.17
CA LEU A 180 -15.28 -5.93 -14.31
C LEU A 180 -15.57 -4.53 -14.84
N GLN A 181 -14.71 -3.98 -15.70
CA GLN A 181 -14.85 -2.62 -16.20
C GLN A 181 -16.03 -2.46 -17.15
N LEU A 182 -16.86 -1.46 -16.87
CA LEU A 182 -17.92 -1.01 -17.76
C LEU A 182 -17.32 -0.21 -18.90
N ASN A 183 -17.78 -0.47 -20.12
CA ASN A 183 -17.34 0.24 -21.32
C ASN A 183 -18.55 0.60 -22.19
N GLU A 184 -18.32 1.37 -23.24
CA GLU A 184 -19.36 1.82 -24.18
C GLU A 184 -20.16 0.68 -24.84
N ARG A 185 -19.60 -0.53 -24.88
CA ARG A 185 -20.25 -1.71 -25.46
C ARG A 185 -21.08 -2.49 -24.42
N THR A 186 -21.00 -2.14 -23.15
CA THR A 186 -21.75 -2.80 -22.08
C THR A 186 -23.25 -2.51 -22.24
N LYS A 187 -24.02 -3.55 -22.57
CA LYS A 187 -25.48 -3.48 -22.66
C LYS A 187 -26.10 -3.87 -21.32
N TYR A 188 -26.44 -2.89 -20.49
CA TYR A 188 -26.99 -3.11 -19.15
C TYR A 188 -28.23 -4.01 -19.15
N GLU A 189 -29.08 -3.92 -20.18
CA GLU A 189 -30.27 -4.76 -20.37
C GLU A 189 -29.96 -6.25 -20.51
N LYS A 190 -28.72 -6.61 -20.88
CA LYS A 190 -28.29 -7.98 -21.12
C LYS A 190 -27.40 -8.53 -20.00
N LEU A 191 -27.15 -7.74 -18.95
CA LEU A 191 -26.34 -8.18 -17.82
C LEU A 191 -27.11 -9.23 -17.02
N LYS A 192 -26.58 -10.45 -17.01
CA LYS A 192 -27.07 -11.55 -16.15
C LYS A 192 -26.30 -11.65 -14.84
N GLU A 193 -25.07 -11.14 -14.82
CA GLU A 193 -24.20 -11.16 -13.65
C GLU A 193 -24.42 -9.90 -12.80
N PRO A 194 -24.21 -9.99 -11.47
CA PRO A 194 -24.26 -8.82 -10.60
C PRO A 194 -23.29 -7.73 -11.06
N LEU A 195 -23.79 -6.50 -11.12
CA LEU A 195 -22.99 -5.32 -11.47
C LEU A 195 -22.01 -4.98 -10.35
N THR A 196 -20.72 -4.92 -10.66
CA THR A 196 -19.70 -4.40 -9.74
C THR A 196 -19.52 -2.90 -9.95
N PHE A 197 -19.61 -2.12 -8.88
CA PHE A 197 -19.43 -0.67 -8.89
C PHE A 197 -18.67 -0.24 -7.63
N TRP A 198 -18.10 0.97 -7.63
CA TRP A 198 -17.32 1.47 -6.50
C TRP A 198 -17.46 2.98 -6.34
N ALA A 199 -17.05 3.46 -5.17
CA ALA A 199 -17.01 4.88 -4.84
C ALA A 199 -15.72 5.18 -4.07
N PHE A 200 -15.31 6.44 -4.11
CA PHE A 200 -14.11 6.91 -3.41
C PHE A 200 -14.49 7.91 -2.33
N ASP A 201 -13.80 7.80 -1.20
CA ASP A 201 -13.79 8.83 -0.16
C ASP A 201 -12.37 9.41 -0.06
N ASP A 202 -12.18 10.62 -0.60
CA ASP A 202 -10.93 11.36 -0.54
C ASP A 202 -10.89 12.40 0.59
N THR A 203 -11.85 12.34 1.50
CA THR A 203 -12.00 13.25 2.65
C THR A 203 -11.62 12.59 3.97
N VAL A 204 -11.10 11.36 3.92
CA VAL A 204 -10.69 10.60 5.11
C VAL A 204 -9.56 11.30 5.87
N VAL A 205 -9.64 11.24 7.20
CA VAL A 205 -8.62 11.80 8.09
C VAL A 205 -7.71 10.67 8.60
N PRO A 206 -6.37 10.78 8.50
CA PRO A 206 -5.45 9.80 9.05
C PRO A 206 -5.67 9.52 10.54
N GLY A 207 -5.60 8.25 10.94
CA GLY A 207 -5.79 7.81 12.33
C GLY A 207 -7.26 7.65 12.75
N LYS A 208 -8.22 7.95 11.88
CA LYS A 208 -9.65 7.75 12.14
C LYS A 208 -10.15 6.42 11.61
N ASN A 209 -11.27 5.98 12.14
CA ASN A 209 -11.94 4.74 11.73
C ASN A 209 -13.32 5.08 11.18
N TYR A 210 -13.69 4.43 10.08
CA TYR A 210 -14.92 4.71 9.36
C TYR A 210 -15.68 3.43 9.02
N ARG A 211 -16.98 3.56 8.78
CA ARG A 211 -17.78 2.54 8.11
C ARG A 211 -18.68 3.19 7.07
N TYR A 212 -19.01 2.44 6.05
CA TYR A 212 -19.69 2.97 4.86
C TYR A 212 -20.94 2.17 4.55
N ARG A 213 -21.86 2.83 3.85
CA ARG A 213 -22.97 2.20 3.15
C ARG A 213 -23.24 2.93 1.85
N ILE A 214 -23.75 2.22 0.86
CA ILE A 214 -23.96 2.76 -0.47
C ILE A 214 -25.35 2.39 -1.00
N ARG A 215 -25.96 3.30 -1.76
CA ARG A 215 -27.25 3.06 -2.44
C ARG A 215 -27.21 3.52 -3.89
N LEU A 216 -28.06 2.91 -4.71
CA LEU A 216 -28.22 3.27 -6.11
C LEU A 216 -29.52 4.04 -6.30
N GLY A 217 -29.50 4.97 -7.26
CA GLY A 217 -30.65 5.77 -7.64
C GLY A 217 -31.00 5.47 -9.08
N VAL A 218 -32.28 5.28 -9.37
CA VAL A 218 -32.80 5.16 -10.74
C VAL A 218 -33.71 6.35 -11.03
N PHE A 219 -33.64 6.86 -12.25
CA PHE A 219 -34.51 7.96 -12.66
C PHE A 219 -35.97 7.54 -12.70
N ASN A 220 -36.82 8.34 -12.06
CA ASN A 220 -38.26 8.23 -12.15
C ASN A 220 -38.74 8.87 -13.45
N LYS A 221 -38.88 8.09 -14.52
CA LYS A 221 -39.30 8.60 -15.85
C LYS A 221 -40.67 9.29 -15.86
N VAL A 222 -41.49 9.04 -14.84
CA VAL A 222 -42.84 9.62 -14.71
C VAL A 222 -42.90 10.72 -13.64
N ALA A 223 -41.75 11.19 -13.14
CA ALA A 223 -41.68 12.31 -12.20
C ALA A 223 -42.35 13.56 -12.76
N GLY A 224 -43.15 14.25 -11.94
CA GLY A 224 -43.94 15.41 -12.35
C GLY A 224 -45.14 15.08 -13.24
N THR A 225 -45.34 13.81 -13.61
CA THR A 225 -46.52 13.37 -14.34
C THR A 225 -47.56 12.79 -13.37
N ASN A 226 -48.85 12.98 -13.66
CA ASN A 226 -49.94 12.37 -12.90
C ASN A 226 -50.18 10.89 -13.29
N GLN A 227 -49.15 10.20 -13.79
CA GLN A 227 -49.25 8.81 -14.27
C GLN A 227 -48.99 7.76 -13.17
N LEU A 228 -48.54 8.17 -11.98
CA LEU A 228 -48.34 7.28 -10.85
C LEU A 228 -49.67 6.91 -10.18
N LYS A 229 -49.80 5.63 -9.78
CA LYS A 229 -50.93 5.17 -8.96
C LYS A 229 -50.96 5.90 -7.62
N GLU A 230 -52.15 6.03 -7.03
CA GLU A 230 -52.36 6.74 -5.76
C GLU A 230 -51.48 6.19 -4.61
N SER A 231 -51.23 4.88 -4.59
CA SER A 231 -50.35 4.24 -3.59
C SER A 231 -48.90 4.73 -3.64
N PHE A 232 -48.48 5.36 -4.73
CA PHE A 232 -47.14 5.93 -4.93
C PHE A 232 -47.17 7.45 -5.13
N ALA A 233 -48.26 8.11 -4.71
CA ALA A 233 -48.41 9.56 -4.87
C ALA A 233 -47.26 10.35 -4.20
N SER A 234 -46.70 9.85 -3.10
CA SER A 234 -45.55 10.48 -2.43
C SER A 234 -44.28 10.51 -3.30
N LEU A 235 -44.13 9.60 -4.25
CA LEU A 235 -42.98 9.54 -5.16
C LEU A 235 -43.15 10.41 -6.41
N ARG A 236 -44.31 11.08 -6.58
CA ARG A 236 -44.67 11.78 -7.82
C ARG A 236 -43.66 12.85 -8.23
N ASN A 237 -43.12 13.57 -7.27
CA ASN A 237 -42.20 14.67 -7.54
C ASN A 237 -40.73 14.31 -7.35
N HIS A 238 -40.43 13.04 -7.00
CA HIS A 238 -39.06 12.58 -6.85
C HIS A 238 -38.46 12.21 -8.20
N VAL A 239 -37.38 12.89 -8.56
CA VAL A 239 -36.61 12.68 -9.79
C VAL A 239 -35.85 11.35 -9.74
N ILE A 240 -35.33 11.00 -8.57
CA ILE A 240 -34.56 9.79 -8.33
C ILE A 240 -35.31 8.91 -7.34
N LEU A 241 -35.51 7.65 -7.72
CA LEU A 241 -35.96 6.59 -6.82
C LEU A 241 -34.72 5.89 -6.28
N TRP A 242 -34.52 6.00 -4.98
CA TRP A 242 -33.38 5.40 -4.29
C TRP A 242 -33.70 3.97 -3.87
N SER A 243 -32.73 3.07 -4.06
CA SER A 243 -32.74 1.76 -3.41
C SER A 243 -32.54 1.92 -1.90
N ASP A 244 -32.81 0.84 -1.17
CA ASP A 244 -32.29 0.69 0.17
C ASP A 244 -30.76 0.78 0.18
N TYR A 245 -30.20 1.17 1.32
CA TYR A 245 -28.76 1.14 1.53
C TYR A 245 -28.24 -0.31 1.56
N SER A 246 -27.02 -0.48 1.09
CA SER A 246 -26.26 -1.71 1.27
C SER A 246 -26.11 -2.06 2.74
N LYS A 247 -25.70 -3.30 3.00
CA LYS A 247 -25.13 -3.65 4.31
C LYS A 247 -23.98 -2.69 4.63
N VAL A 248 -23.90 -2.31 5.90
CA VAL A 248 -22.81 -1.48 6.41
C VAL A 248 -21.52 -2.28 6.34
N THR A 249 -20.43 -1.66 5.88
CA THR A 249 -19.12 -2.31 5.81
C THR A 249 -18.56 -2.60 7.20
N ASP A 250 -17.56 -3.49 7.25
CA ASP A 250 -16.67 -3.56 8.41
C ASP A 250 -15.94 -2.23 8.63
N VAL A 251 -15.35 -2.09 9.82
CA VAL A 251 -14.59 -0.91 10.20
C VAL A 251 -13.33 -0.80 9.35
N VAL A 252 -13.22 0.33 8.65
CA VAL A 252 -12.05 0.70 7.85
C VAL A 252 -11.19 1.65 8.68
N SER A 253 -10.01 1.18 9.08
CA SER A 253 -9.04 2.01 9.79
C SER A 253 -8.14 2.73 8.81
N VAL A 254 -8.03 4.06 8.94
CA VAL A 254 -7.13 4.88 8.13
C VAL A 254 -5.83 5.04 8.88
N PRO A 255 -4.68 4.55 8.36
CA PRO A 255 -3.41 4.62 9.07
C PRO A 255 -3.01 6.06 9.39
N LYS A 256 -2.38 6.26 10.55
CA LYS A 256 -1.74 7.55 10.89
C LYS A 256 -0.61 7.82 9.89
N ARG A 257 -0.47 9.10 9.51
CA ARG A 257 0.62 9.54 8.61
C ARG A 257 1.83 10.11 9.35
N PHE A 258 1.81 10.11 10.68
CA PHE A 258 2.97 10.45 11.47
C PHE A 258 2.94 9.79 12.84
N PHE A 259 4.14 9.62 13.41
CA PHE A 259 4.35 9.06 14.74
C PHE A 259 5.47 9.82 15.46
N VAL A 260 5.36 9.88 16.78
CA VAL A 260 6.33 10.48 17.69
C VAL A 260 6.87 9.38 18.60
N PHE A 261 8.18 9.22 18.64
CA PHE A 261 8.85 8.14 19.37
C PHE A 261 9.86 8.74 20.36
N PRO A 262 9.53 8.85 21.65
CA PRO A 262 10.46 9.31 22.67
C PRO A 262 11.52 8.24 22.93
N THR A 263 12.75 8.46 22.47
CA THR A 263 13.79 7.41 22.46
C THR A 263 14.73 7.45 23.65
N GLU A 264 15.18 8.65 24.06
CA GLU A 264 16.17 8.80 25.13
C GLU A 264 15.88 10.05 25.95
N ALA A 265 16.20 10.03 27.25
CA ALA A 265 16.08 11.19 28.15
C ALA A 265 17.45 11.54 28.74
N GLN A 266 17.67 12.82 29.02
CA GLN A 266 18.77 13.29 29.87
C GLN A 266 18.16 14.01 31.08
N ILE A 267 18.46 13.53 32.29
CA ILE A 267 17.84 14.00 33.54
C ILE A 267 18.22 15.45 33.85
N SER A 268 19.47 15.81 33.61
CA SER A 268 19.95 17.20 33.65
C SER A 268 20.63 17.43 32.30
N PRO A 269 19.99 18.15 31.36
CA PRO A 269 19.08 19.29 31.57
C PRO A 269 17.58 19.02 31.26
N LYS A 270 17.05 17.85 31.61
CA LYS A 270 15.66 17.41 31.31
C LYS A 270 15.30 17.39 29.82
N THR A 271 16.24 17.06 28.94
CA THR A 271 15.97 16.98 27.49
C THR A 271 15.50 15.59 27.09
N VAL A 272 14.64 15.52 26.06
CA VAL A 272 14.22 14.26 25.43
C VAL A 272 14.69 14.23 23.99
N LYS A 273 15.31 13.12 23.58
CA LYS A 273 15.49 12.80 22.15
C LYS A 273 14.24 12.11 21.65
N ILE A 274 13.65 12.68 20.62
CA ILE A 274 12.39 12.24 20.01
C ILE A 274 12.67 11.98 18.55
N GLN A 275 12.29 10.80 18.06
CA GLN A 275 12.22 10.54 16.62
C GLN A 275 10.80 10.82 16.13
N ILE A 276 10.67 11.70 15.15
CA ILE A 276 9.39 11.95 14.46
C ILE A 276 9.48 11.30 13.10
N SER A 277 8.52 10.43 12.80
CA SER A 277 8.41 9.75 11.52
C SER A 277 7.16 10.24 10.79
N LYS A 278 7.30 10.71 9.55
CA LYS A 278 6.19 11.17 8.70
C LYS A 278 6.12 10.40 7.39
N TYR A 279 4.90 10.07 6.96
CA TYR A 279 4.61 9.42 5.69
C TYR A 279 4.29 10.48 4.64
N ILE A 280 5.21 10.65 3.69
CA ILE A 280 5.16 11.70 2.67
C ILE A 280 5.48 11.03 1.34
N LEU A 281 4.70 11.33 0.30
CA LEU A 281 5.07 10.93 -1.06
C LEU A 281 5.31 9.42 -1.21
N GLY A 282 4.54 8.59 -0.49
CA GLY A 282 4.65 7.13 -0.54
C GLY A 282 5.71 6.51 0.39
N TYR A 283 6.53 7.33 1.06
CA TYR A 283 7.65 6.87 1.88
C TYR A 283 7.63 7.42 3.30
N TRP A 284 8.19 6.65 4.23
CA TRP A 284 8.45 7.11 5.58
C TRP A 284 9.77 7.89 5.65
N TYR A 285 9.75 8.98 6.40
CA TYR A 285 10.90 9.82 6.69
C TYR A 285 10.98 10.05 8.19
N SER A 286 12.10 9.70 8.81
CA SER A 286 12.36 9.95 10.23
C SER A 286 13.41 11.02 10.45
N LYS A 287 13.18 11.88 11.43
CA LYS A 287 14.19 12.81 11.95
C LYS A 287 14.19 12.76 13.47
N ARG A 288 15.39 12.83 14.06
CA ARG A 288 15.58 12.91 15.50
C ARG A 288 15.75 14.37 15.92
N PHE A 289 15.09 14.75 16.99
CA PHE A 289 15.14 16.06 17.63
C PHE A 289 15.51 15.89 19.08
N THR A 290 16.26 16.83 19.65
CA THR A 290 16.47 16.96 21.09
C THR A 290 15.66 18.15 21.54
N VAL A 291 14.68 17.92 22.41
CA VAL A 291 13.69 18.93 22.82
C VAL A 291 13.82 19.19 24.32
N LYS A 292 13.75 20.46 24.73
CA LYS A 292 13.71 20.89 26.13
C LYS A 292 12.28 21.23 26.59
N PRO A 293 12.00 21.19 27.91
CA PRO A 293 10.77 21.73 28.47
C PRO A 293 10.51 23.16 27.98
N GLY A 294 9.29 23.41 27.50
CA GLY A 294 8.85 24.66 26.89
C GLY A 294 9.04 24.74 25.37
N GLU A 295 9.76 23.81 24.74
CA GLU A 295 9.97 23.81 23.28
C GLU A 295 8.91 22.99 22.54
N ALA A 296 8.58 23.44 21.32
CA ALA A 296 7.72 22.70 20.41
C ALA A 296 8.41 21.40 19.93
N ILE A 297 7.63 20.33 19.81
CA ILE A 297 8.10 19.03 19.33
C ILE A 297 8.12 19.02 17.80
N GLY A 298 9.34 18.97 17.27
CA GLY A 298 9.60 18.92 15.83
C GLY A 298 9.60 20.31 15.19
N THR A 299 10.28 20.40 14.05
CA THR A 299 10.39 21.63 13.26
C THR A 299 10.41 21.30 11.78
N LYS A 300 10.25 22.32 10.92
CA LYS A 300 10.46 22.17 9.49
C LYS A 300 11.95 22.09 9.18
N VAL A 301 12.37 21.06 8.44
CA VAL A 301 13.77 20.80 8.13
C VAL A 301 13.91 20.57 6.62
N ALA A 302 14.99 21.08 6.03
CA ALA A 302 15.37 20.73 4.67
C ALA A 302 15.75 19.24 4.60
N TYR A 303 15.28 18.53 3.59
CA TYR A 303 15.61 17.12 3.46
C TYR A 303 17.01 16.97 2.85
N GLU A 304 17.93 16.44 3.65
CA GLU A 304 19.24 16.03 3.20
C GLU A 304 19.25 14.50 3.08
N PRO A 305 19.39 13.91 1.88
CA PRO A 305 19.44 12.46 1.74
C PRO A 305 20.68 11.90 2.46
N GLU A 306 20.49 10.87 3.28
CA GLU A 306 21.58 10.22 4.03
C GLU A 306 22.51 9.33 3.15
N VAL A 307 22.34 9.36 1.83
CA VAL A 307 23.18 8.56 0.93
C VAL A 307 24.58 9.17 0.90
N PRO A 308 25.66 8.40 1.20
CA PRO A 308 26.99 8.81 0.80
C PRO A 308 26.99 8.79 -0.73
N VAL A 309 26.84 9.95 -1.35
CA VAL A 309 27.17 10.12 -2.76
C VAL A 309 28.64 9.71 -2.85
N ASP A 310 28.88 8.55 -3.43
CA ASP A 310 30.23 8.10 -3.77
C ASP A 310 30.78 9.14 -4.74
N LYS A 311 31.61 10.07 -4.23
CA LYS A 311 32.06 11.28 -4.95
C LYS A 311 32.95 10.97 -6.16
N THR A 312 33.09 9.69 -6.51
CA THR A 312 34.08 9.16 -7.43
C THR A 312 33.57 9.04 -8.87
N THR A 313 32.25 9.12 -9.10
CA THR A 313 31.67 9.19 -10.45
C THR A 313 31.16 10.60 -10.75
N MET A 314 32.00 11.40 -11.41
CA MET A 314 31.65 12.69 -11.99
C MET A 314 30.70 12.51 -13.19
N GLN A 315 29.42 12.20 -12.93
CA GLN A 315 28.32 12.63 -13.79
C GLN A 315 27.12 12.97 -12.90
N PRO A 316 26.69 14.25 -12.83
CA PRO A 316 25.48 14.62 -12.12
C PRO A 316 24.28 14.33 -13.03
N GLU A 317 24.05 13.05 -13.35
CA GLU A 317 22.67 12.66 -13.65
C GLU A 317 21.94 12.68 -12.31
N VAL A 318 21.33 13.83 -12.06
CA VAL A 318 20.40 14.06 -10.96
C VAL A 318 19.37 12.95 -11.01
N ILE A 319 19.56 11.93 -10.19
CA ILE A 319 18.51 10.96 -9.92
C ILE A 319 17.37 11.79 -9.34
N LYS A 320 16.36 12.08 -10.16
CA LYS A 320 15.14 12.79 -9.76
C LYS A 320 14.28 11.83 -8.95
N VAL A 321 14.86 11.23 -7.91
CA VAL A 321 14.05 10.66 -6.83
C VAL A 321 13.23 11.83 -6.32
N SER A 322 11.91 11.72 -6.42
CA SER A 322 10.91 12.67 -5.96
C SER A 322 10.95 12.80 -4.43
N THR A 323 12.06 13.33 -3.96
CA THR A 323 12.32 13.61 -2.57
C THR A 323 11.77 15.00 -2.26
N PRO A 324 11.06 15.17 -1.15
CA PRO A 324 10.57 16.48 -0.76
C PRO A 324 11.77 17.37 -0.43
N GLU A 325 11.81 18.62 -0.91
CA GLU A 325 12.87 19.57 -0.56
C GLU A 325 12.87 19.92 0.94
N THR A 326 11.66 20.02 1.51
CA THR A 326 11.46 20.30 2.93
C THR A 326 10.42 19.37 3.51
N ILE A 327 10.66 18.93 4.73
CA ILE A 327 9.73 18.13 5.50
C ILE A 327 9.39 18.90 6.77
N ASP A 328 8.10 19.19 6.93
CA ASP A 328 7.59 19.76 8.15
C ASP A 328 7.38 18.64 9.17
N TYR A 329 8.25 18.52 10.20
CA TYR A 329 8.09 17.56 11.30
C TYR A 329 7.34 18.13 12.50
N SER A 330 6.83 19.36 12.44
CA SER A 330 6.05 19.92 13.54
C SER A 330 4.85 19.03 13.88
N THR A 331 4.62 18.82 15.18
CA THR A 331 3.48 18.05 15.68
C THR A 331 2.38 18.94 16.24
N GLY A 332 2.71 20.20 16.55
CA GLY A 332 1.86 21.12 17.31
C GLY A 332 1.93 20.90 18.82
N ALA A 333 2.62 19.86 19.31
CA ALA A 333 2.80 19.64 20.74
C ALA A 333 3.98 20.42 21.30
N VAL A 334 3.91 20.77 22.59
CA VAL A 334 4.98 21.36 23.38
C VAL A 334 5.39 20.40 24.48
N LEU A 335 6.70 20.19 24.66
CA LEU A 335 7.24 19.39 25.75
C LEU A 335 7.11 20.18 27.06
N LEU A 336 6.53 19.58 28.09
CA LEU A 336 6.31 20.24 29.38
C LEU A 336 7.32 19.81 30.44
N ASP A 337 7.56 18.51 30.60
CA ASP A 337 8.55 17.99 31.54
C ASP A 337 8.97 16.55 31.20
N VAL A 338 10.03 16.08 31.87
CA VAL A 338 10.48 14.69 31.88
C VAL A 338 10.39 14.18 33.32
N MET A 339 9.52 13.20 33.54
CA MET A 339 9.22 12.69 34.89
C MET A 339 9.81 11.30 35.07
N ALA A 340 10.45 11.06 36.21
CA ALA A 340 10.86 9.72 36.60
C ALA A 340 9.63 8.95 37.13
N ILE A 341 9.37 7.77 36.56
CA ILE A 341 8.29 6.87 36.95
C ILE A 341 8.90 5.64 37.60
N ASN A 342 8.35 5.26 38.74
CA ASN A 342 8.64 4.01 39.41
C ASN A 342 7.35 3.18 39.41
N GLU A 343 7.27 2.21 38.51
CA GLU A 343 6.14 1.32 38.36
C GLU A 343 6.45 -0.04 38.98
N TRP A 344 5.50 -0.62 39.72
CA TRP A 344 5.63 -1.99 40.23
C TRP A 344 4.79 -2.91 39.35
N VAL A 345 5.45 -3.83 38.65
CA VAL A 345 4.79 -4.78 37.74
C VAL A 345 4.84 -6.17 38.35
N GLY A 346 3.68 -6.82 38.49
CA GLY A 346 3.56 -8.23 38.87
C GLY A 346 2.32 -8.85 38.22
N ALA A 347 2.38 -10.14 37.89
CA ALA A 347 1.23 -10.87 37.40
C ALA A 347 0.21 -11.05 38.54
N ALA A 348 -1.09 -10.96 38.23
CA ALA A 348 -2.13 -11.22 39.22
C ALA A 348 -1.97 -12.65 39.77
N GLY A 349 -1.56 -12.78 41.04
CA GLY A 349 -1.29 -14.06 41.71
C GLY A 349 0.19 -14.35 42.01
N ASP A 350 1.13 -13.57 41.46
CA ASP A 350 2.55 -13.69 41.79
C ASP A 350 2.93 -12.73 42.94
N ASN A 351 3.48 -13.26 44.03
CA ASN A 351 4.00 -12.47 45.17
C ASN A 351 5.32 -11.72 44.86
N LYS A 352 5.75 -11.66 43.59
CA LYS A 352 6.96 -10.99 43.16
C LYS A 352 6.58 -9.75 42.35
N LEU A 353 6.66 -8.60 43.00
CA LEU A 353 6.56 -7.31 42.34
C LEU A 353 7.96 -6.87 41.91
N ASP A 354 8.17 -6.67 40.63
CA ASP A 354 9.41 -6.10 40.10
C ASP A 354 9.21 -4.59 39.93
N SER A 355 10.06 -3.79 40.58
CA SER A 355 10.10 -2.35 40.34
C SER A 355 10.78 -2.06 39.00
N ARG A 356 10.13 -1.23 38.18
CA ARG A 356 10.65 -0.72 36.90
C ARG A 356 10.75 0.79 37.01
N GLN A 357 11.96 1.30 36.85
CA GLN A 357 12.22 2.73 36.79
C GLN A 357 12.44 3.15 35.35
N PHE A 358 11.65 4.11 34.87
CA PHE A 358 11.77 4.69 33.53
C PHE A 358 11.36 6.16 33.57
N PHE A 359 11.41 6.83 32.41
CA PHE A 359 11.03 8.23 32.29
C PHE A 359 9.83 8.37 31.38
N ASP A 360 8.92 9.28 31.73
CA ASP A 360 7.83 9.72 30.86
C ASP A 360 8.12 11.10 30.29
N MET A 361 7.76 11.26 29.03
CA MET A 361 7.64 12.55 28.36
C MET A 361 6.23 13.10 28.62
N LEU A 362 6.13 14.27 29.27
CA LEU A 362 4.88 14.98 29.47
C LEU A 362 4.75 16.10 28.43
N TYR A 363 3.65 16.13 27.68
CA TYR A 363 3.46 17.11 26.61
C TYR A 363 1.98 17.53 26.48
N THR A 364 1.73 18.59 25.70
CA THR A 364 0.38 19.07 25.42
C THR A 364 0.27 19.63 24.00
N TYR A 365 -0.89 19.47 23.37
CA TYR A 365 -1.20 20.09 22.06
C TYR A 365 -1.96 21.42 22.19
N ASP A 366 -2.72 21.60 23.27
CA ASP A 366 -3.66 22.71 23.44
C ASP A 366 -3.40 23.54 24.71
N GLY A 367 -2.39 23.16 25.50
CA GLY A 367 -2.06 23.79 26.77
C GLY A 367 -2.96 23.38 27.95
N THR A 368 -3.98 22.56 27.72
CA THR A 368 -4.97 22.17 28.74
C THR A 368 -4.93 20.68 29.02
N ASN A 369 -4.88 19.85 27.98
CA ASN A 369 -4.81 18.41 28.10
C ASN A 369 -3.36 17.94 28.14
N LEU A 370 -3.02 17.19 29.18
CA LEU A 370 -1.69 16.62 29.39
C LEU A 370 -1.64 15.19 28.87
N GLU A 371 -0.73 14.95 27.93
CA GLU A 371 -0.43 13.65 27.35
C GLU A 371 0.88 13.11 27.92
N ARG A 372 1.00 11.79 28.04
CA ARG A 372 2.17 11.11 28.58
C ARG A 372 2.58 9.95 27.70
N ASP A 373 3.85 9.91 27.33
CA ASP A 373 4.44 8.77 26.63
C ASP A 373 5.72 8.30 27.32
N PRO A 374 5.90 6.98 27.50
CA PRO A 374 7.13 6.44 28.06
C PRO A 374 8.31 6.64 27.11
N ILE A 375 9.47 6.97 27.69
CA ILE A 375 10.72 7.16 26.98
C ILE A 375 11.47 5.82 26.95
N SER A 376 12.02 5.50 25.77
CA SER A 376 12.67 4.22 25.41
C SER A 376 11.70 3.13 24.95
N SER A 377 12.09 2.46 23.87
CA SER A 377 11.30 1.41 23.22
C SER A 377 11.00 0.20 24.10
N GLY A 378 11.76 0.00 25.18
CA GLY A 378 11.50 -1.07 26.16
C GLY A 378 10.24 -0.85 26.99
N TYR A 379 9.72 0.38 27.04
CA TYR A 379 8.56 0.77 27.85
C TYR A 379 7.36 1.21 27.00
N TRP A 380 7.50 1.26 25.68
CA TRP A 380 6.40 1.64 24.79
C TRP A 380 5.25 0.63 24.80
N ALA A 381 4.05 1.15 24.60
CA ALA A 381 2.89 0.33 24.30
C ALA A 381 3.15 -0.53 23.04
N LYS A 382 2.54 -1.72 22.99
CA LYS A 382 2.80 -2.73 21.95
C LYS A 382 2.52 -2.20 20.54
N ASP A 383 1.50 -1.38 20.39
CA ASP A 383 1.11 -0.72 19.15
C ASP A 383 2.16 0.31 18.71
N LEU A 384 2.66 1.17 19.61
CA LEU A 384 3.72 2.14 19.29
C LEU A 384 5.02 1.43 18.88
N LEU A 385 5.41 0.37 19.60
CA LEU A 385 6.56 -0.44 19.25
C LEU A 385 6.40 -1.16 17.90
N SER A 386 5.20 -1.70 17.62
CA SER A 386 4.89 -2.32 16.33
C SER A 386 5.03 -1.32 15.18
N ASN A 387 4.45 -0.13 15.34
CA ASN A 387 4.54 0.95 14.36
C ASN A 387 5.99 1.40 14.15
N TYR A 388 6.77 1.55 15.21
CA TYR A 388 8.19 1.91 15.10
C TYR A 388 8.98 0.88 14.28
N ASN A 389 8.79 -0.41 14.57
CA ASN A 389 9.49 -1.49 13.87
C ASN A 389 9.06 -1.60 12.40
N GLU A 390 7.77 -1.43 12.13
CA GLU A 390 7.24 -1.41 10.77
C GLU A 390 7.81 -0.23 9.97
N ILE A 391 7.77 0.99 10.54
CA ILE A 391 8.36 2.17 9.91
C ILE A 391 9.85 1.94 9.63
N LYS A 392 10.62 1.42 10.60
CA LYS A 392 12.05 1.12 10.39
C LYS A 392 12.29 0.08 9.29
N LYS A 393 11.36 -0.86 9.08
CA LYS A 393 11.42 -1.82 7.98
C LYS A 393 11.09 -1.14 6.64
N LEU A 394 10.10 -0.25 6.62
CA LEU A 394 9.65 0.47 5.43
C LEU A 394 10.64 1.54 4.98
N GLU A 395 11.33 2.22 5.90
CA GLU A 395 12.38 3.21 5.62
C GLU A 395 13.58 2.61 4.87
N LYS A 396 13.81 1.29 5.05
CA LYS A 396 14.89 0.57 4.36
C LYS A 396 14.52 0.15 2.94
N ARG A 397 13.26 0.35 2.51
CA ARG A 397 12.86 0.05 1.13
C ARG A 397 13.51 1.05 0.18
N GLU A 398 13.98 0.54 -0.94
CA GLU A 398 14.50 1.38 -2.01
C GLU A 398 13.40 2.29 -2.54
N ARG A 399 13.75 3.56 -2.77
CA ARG A 399 12.81 4.54 -3.30
C ARG A 399 12.84 4.45 -4.81
N LYS A 400 11.67 4.26 -5.40
CA LYS A 400 11.47 4.23 -6.85
C LYS A 400 10.95 5.58 -7.31
N GLU A 401 11.27 5.94 -8.54
CA GLU A 401 10.74 7.15 -9.16
C GLU A 401 9.22 7.05 -9.31
N PHE A 402 8.56 8.20 -9.26
CA PHE A 402 7.13 8.25 -9.48
C PHE A 402 6.75 7.94 -10.91
N GLN A 403 5.58 7.33 -11.07
CA GLN A 403 4.98 7.15 -12.38
C GLN A 403 4.72 8.51 -13.03
N ALA A 404 5.06 8.64 -14.31
CA ALA A 404 4.77 9.85 -15.08
C ALA A 404 3.25 10.03 -15.22
N TRP A 405 2.79 11.27 -15.05
CA TRP A 405 1.39 11.61 -15.25
C TRP A 405 0.97 11.34 -16.70
N GLY A 406 -0.13 10.60 -16.91
CA GLY A 406 -0.62 10.29 -18.25
C GLY A 406 0.15 9.19 -18.99
N GLY A 407 1.19 8.62 -18.37
CA GLY A 407 1.62 7.26 -18.72
C GLY A 407 0.47 6.35 -18.31
N GLY A 408 -0.48 6.09 -19.22
CA GLY A 408 -1.61 5.22 -18.93
C GLY A 408 -1.11 3.96 -18.23
N GLN A 409 -1.89 3.42 -17.27
CA GLN A 409 -1.67 2.08 -16.72
C GLN A 409 -1.20 1.23 -17.88
N LYS A 410 0.09 0.83 -17.90
CA LYS A 410 0.69 0.23 -19.09
C LYS A 410 -0.23 -0.92 -19.45
N ALA A 411 -1.06 -0.75 -20.48
CA ALA A 411 -1.82 -1.85 -21.03
C ALA A 411 -0.74 -2.90 -21.31
N PRO A 412 -0.84 -4.10 -20.73
CA PRO A 412 0.26 -5.03 -20.73
C PRO A 412 0.67 -5.26 -22.18
N THR A 413 1.82 -4.70 -22.55
CA THR A 413 2.51 -4.96 -23.81
C THR A 413 2.97 -6.41 -23.76
N GLY A 414 2.01 -7.31 -24.00
CA GLY A 414 2.16 -8.75 -23.85
C GLY A 414 1.15 -9.53 -24.68
N LEU A 415 0.30 -8.89 -25.49
CA LEU A 415 -0.51 -9.57 -26.49
C LEU A 415 -0.61 -8.75 -27.79
N LEU A 416 -0.15 -9.38 -28.88
CA LEU A 416 -0.36 -9.05 -30.28
C LEU A 416 0.54 -7.95 -30.90
N GLN A 417 1.84 -8.23 -31.00
CA GLN A 417 2.52 -8.03 -32.30
C GLN A 417 2.74 -9.40 -32.93
N ARG A 418 1.70 -9.92 -33.59
CA ARG A 418 1.91 -10.83 -34.71
C ARG A 418 2.53 -9.97 -35.81
N THR A 419 3.85 -10.08 -35.97
CA THR A 419 4.49 -9.70 -37.22
C THR A 419 3.77 -10.42 -38.37
N PRO A 420 3.32 -9.73 -39.42
CA PRO A 420 2.89 -10.40 -40.64
C PRO A 420 4.10 -11.18 -41.15
N ARG A 421 4.06 -12.50 -41.02
CA ARG A 421 5.03 -13.38 -41.64
C ARG A 421 4.71 -13.31 -43.13
N GLY A 422 5.58 -12.63 -43.87
CA GLY A 422 5.57 -12.63 -45.33
C GLY A 422 5.64 -14.06 -45.80
N ASP A 423 4.67 -14.45 -46.60
CA ASP A 423 4.77 -15.61 -47.45
C ASP A 423 4.85 -15.08 -48.88
N GLU A 424 5.96 -15.42 -49.51
CA GLU A 424 6.38 -15.01 -50.83
C GLU A 424 5.56 -15.78 -51.86
N GLY A 425 4.62 -15.09 -52.51
CA GLY A 425 3.89 -15.60 -53.66
C GLY A 425 4.16 -14.72 -54.86
N GLY A 426 5.13 -15.11 -55.68
CA GLY A 426 5.54 -14.41 -56.89
C GLY A 426 4.39 -14.18 -57.88
N GLY A 427 4.37 -12.97 -58.44
CA GLY A 427 3.42 -12.55 -59.46
C GLY A 427 4.00 -11.40 -60.26
N ILE A 428 4.74 -11.76 -61.31
CA ILE A 428 5.21 -10.88 -62.37
C ILE A 428 4.01 -10.18 -63.00
N PHE A 429 3.91 -8.85 -62.93
CA PHE A 429 3.24 -8.08 -63.98
C PHE A 429 3.80 -6.65 -64.06
N SER A 430 4.38 -6.38 -65.22
CA SER A 430 4.85 -5.09 -65.71
C SER A 430 3.68 -4.19 -66.13
N GLY A 431 3.73 -2.91 -65.80
CA GLY A 431 2.88 -1.85 -66.36
C GLY A 431 3.15 -0.54 -65.61
N ARG A 432 4.17 0.21 -66.02
CA ARG A 432 4.14 1.35 -66.96
C ARG A 432 3.42 2.57 -66.36
N VAL A 433 4.29 3.54 -66.08
CA VAL A 433 4.06 4.95 -65.71
C VAL A 433 3.16 5.62 -66.73
N ASP A 434 2.21 6.42 -66.25
CA ASP A 434 1.87 7.72 -66.82
C ASP A 434 1.43 8.64 -65.66
N GLU A 435 2.23 9.67 -65.44
CA GLU A 435 1.85 10.90 -64.74
C GLU A 435 0.89 11.68 -65.65
N ASP A 436 -0.18 12.24 -65.09
CA ASP A 436 -0.68 13.57 -65.47
C ASP A 436 -1.84 14.01 -64.54
N ASN A 437 -1.73 15.28 -64.11
CA ASN A 437 -2.65 16.16 -63.35
C ASN A 437 -2.82 16.00 -61.83
#